data_AF-A0A7I0HTR6-F1
#
_entry.id   AF-A0A7I0HTR6-F1
#
_cell.length_a   1.000
_cell.length_b   1.000
_cell.length_c   1.000
_cell.angle_alpha   90.00
_cell.angle_beta   90.00
_cell.angle_gamma   90.00
#
_symmetry.space_group_name_H-M   'P 1'
#
loop_
_entity.id
_entity.type
_entity.pdbx_description
1 polymer ?
#
loop_
_entity_poly.entity_id
_entity_poly.type
_entity_poly.pdbx_seq_one_letter_code
_entity_poly.pdbx_strand_id
1 'polypeptide(L)'
;MFDSFTSSEILSGMITPAVLVSACASLIFSTANRLGRIFDRVNLLKSEVELLLDGKRNYQKERLVYLRHQLSVQKKRAVLIQRSMAFLYLATSLFIISSLTLAFTLAFAKNQTWFATIVAILGGVCLFVASALLFYESRYNLTFINRQIEFVEFLERELQEK
;
A
#
# COMPACT_ATOMS: atom_id res chain seq x y z
N MET A 1 3.07 5.06 49.07
CA MET A 1 1.74 5.44 48.54
C MET A 1 1.93 6.01 47.12
N PHE A 2 2.44 5.20 46.19
CA PHE A 2 2.86 5.67 44.85
C PHE A 2 2.51 4.72 43.68
N ASP A 3 1.74 3.64 43.88
CA ASP A 3 1.72 2.55 42.88
C ASP A 3 0.40 2.29 42.15
N SER A 4 -0.64 3.10 42.34
CA SER A 4 -1.95 2.83 41.69
C SER A 4 -2.34 3.85 40.60
N PHE A 5 -1.79 5.07 40.64
CA PHE A 5 -2.16 6.12 39.68
C PHE A 5 -1.22 6.20 38.46
N THR A 6 0.06 5.82 38.62
CA THR A 6 1.05 5.82 37.53
C THR A 6 0.79 4.74 36.48
N SER A 7 0.39 3.53 36.90
CA SER A 7 0.12 2.42 35.96
C SER A 7 -1.06 2.69 35.03
N SER A 8 -2.13 3.31 35.54
CA SER A 8 -3.35 3.57 34.75
C SER A 8 -3.15 4.71 33.75
N GLU A 9 -2.48 5.79 34.14
CA GLU A 9 -2.17 6.91 33.25
C GLU A 9 -1.23 6.52 32.12
N ILE A 10 -0.20 5.70 32.41
CA ILE A 10 0.72 5.17 31.40
C ILE A 10 -0.04 4.28 30.41
N LEU A 11 -0.81 3.29 30.90
CA LEU A 11 -1.59 2.42 30.02
C LEU A 11 -2.57 3.21 29.15
N SER A 12 -3.29 4.18 29.73
CA SER A 12 -4.27 5.00 29.02
C SER A 12 -3.61 5.85 27.92
N GLY A 13 -2.47 6.49 28.22
CA GLY A 13 -1.71 7.27 27.25
C GLY A 13 -1.16 6.45 26.07
N MET A 14 -0.94 5.14 26.28
CA MET A 14 -0.46 4.21 25.25
C MET A 14 -1.57 3.66 24.34
N ILE A 15 -2.85 3.83 24.70
CA ILE A 15 -4.00 3.36 23.89
C ILE A 15 -3.99 4.02 22.50
N THR A 16 -3.76 5.34 22.43
CA THR A 16 -3.85 6.09 21.17
C THR A 16 -2.80 5.62 20.15
N PRO A 17 -1.49 5.56 20.49
CA PRO A 17 -0.50 4.98 19.58
C PRO A 17 -0.78 3.52 19.22
N ALA A 18 -1.27 2.70 20.14
CA ALA A 18 -1.56 1.28 19.89
C ALA A 18 -2.69 1.09 18.85
N VAL A 19 -3.77 1.89 18.95
CA VAL A 19 -4.86 1.88 17.96
C VAL A 19 -4.36 2.35 16.59
N LEU A 20 -3.53 3.39 16.54
CA LEU A 20 -2.95 3.88 15.28
C LEU A 20 -2.01 2.86 14.62
N VAL A 21 -1.18 2.16 15.41
CA VAL A 21 -0.34 1.06 14.92
C VAL A 21 -1.22 -0.06 14.35
N SER A 22 -2.32 -0.40 15.02
CA SER A 22 -3.26 -1.43 14.54
C SER A 22 -3.90 -1.04 13.20
N ALA A 23 -4.31 0.22 13.06
CA ALA A 23 -4.83 0.75 11.79
C ALA A 23 -3.76 0.70 10.67
N CYS A 24 -2.52 1.06 10.98
CA CYS A 24 -1.39 0.94 10.04
C CYS A 24 -1.18 -0.52 9.63
N ALA A 25 -1.22 -1.47 10.57
CA ALA A 25 -1.06 -2.88 10.28
C ALA A 25 -2.14 -3.41 9.32
N SER A 26 -3.41 -3.02 9.52
CA SER A 26 -4.49 -3.36 8.59
C SER A 26 -4.25 -2.80 7.18
N LEU A 27 -3.78 -1.55 7.07
CA LEU A 27 -3.44 -0.94 5.78
C LEU A 27 -2.24 -1.61 5.12
N ILE A 28 -1.21 -1.96 5.88
CA ILE A 28 -0.02 -2.70 5.38
C ILE A 28 -0.46 -4.04 4.83
N PHE A 29 -1.26 -4.81 5.57
CA PHE A 29 -1.75 -6.12 5.14
C PHE A 29 -2.61 -6.01 3.86
N SER A 30 -3.53 -5.06 3.81
CA SER A 30 -4.34 -4.79 2.61
C SER A 30 -3.46 -4.45 1.40
N THR A 31 -2.45 -3.61 1.61
CA THR A 31 -1.51 -3.18 0.57
C THR A 31 -0.60 -4.32 0.11
N ALA A 32 -0.18 -5.20 1.01
CA ALA A 32 0.61 -6.40 0.71
C ALA A 32 -0.17 -7.36 -0.18
N ASN A 33 -1.45 -7.59 0.12
CA ASN A 33 -2.32 -8.38 -0.72
C ASN A 33 -2.54 -7.76 -2.10
N ARG A 34 -2.60 -6.41 -2.19
CA ARG A 34 -2.63 -5.72 -3.51
C ARG A 34 -1.33 -5.94 -4.29
N LEU A 35 -0.17 -5.85 -3.65
CA LEU A 35 1.12 -6.08 -4.29
C LEU A 35 1.25 -7.53 -4.80
N GLY A 36 0.83 -8.52 -4.00
CA GLY A 36 0.79 -9.92 -4.38
C GLY A 36 -0.02 -10.14 -5.66
N ARG A 37 -1.22 -9.55 -5.74
CA ARG A 37 -2.05 -9.61 -6.97
C ARG A 37 -1.38 -8.98 -8.20
N ILE A 38 -0.58 -7.93 -8.02
CA ILE A 38 0.21 -7.35 -9.12
C ILE A 38 1.29 -8.34 -9.57
N PHE A 39 2.01 -8.96 -8.63
CA PHE A 39 3.03 -9.96 -8.92
C PHE A 39 2.44 -11.16 -9.68
N ASP A 40 1.30 -11.69 -9.23
CA ASP A 40 0.59 -12.76 -9.92
C ASP A 40 0.20 -12.35 -11.34
N ARG A 41 -0.33 -11.12 -11.52
CA ARG A 41 -0.69 -10.60 -12.84
C ARG A 41 0.52 -10.47 -13.75
N VAL A 42 1.67 -10.00 -13.25
CA VAL A 42 2.91 -9.89 -14.04
C VAL A 42 3.40 -11.27 -14.48
N ASN A 43 3.31 -12.28 -13.62
CA ASN A 43 3.66 -13.66 -13.99
C ASN A 43 2.74 -14.23 -15.07
N LEU A 44 1.43 -13.95 -15.00
CA LEU A 44 0.49 -14.33 -16.06
C LEU A 44 0.83 -13.65 -17.39
N LEU A 45 1.12 -12.34 -17.37
CA LEU A 45 1.53 -11.61 -18.58
C LEU A 45 2.84 -12.15 -19.14
N LYS A 46 3.80 -12.50 -18.28
CA LYS A 46 5.07 -13.12 -18.70
C LYS A 46 4.82 -14.43 -19.46
N SER A 47 4.00 -15.32 -18.90
CA SER A 47 3.62 -16.57 -19.55
C SER A 47 2.92 -16.33 -20.89
N GLU A 48 2.07 -15.31 -20.99
CA GLU A 48 1.42 -14.96 -22.26
C GLU A 48 2.41 -14.44 -23.31
N VAL A 49 3.44 -13.67 -22.91
CA VAL A 49 4.54 -13.28 -23.81
C VAL A 49 5.32 -14.50 -24.30
N GLU A 50 5.65 -15.44 -23.42
CA GLU A 50 6.35 -16.68 -23.78
C GLU A 50 5.56 -17.51 -24.80
N LEU A 51 4.23 -17.62 -24.63
CA LEU A 51 3.35 -18.30 -25.58
C LEU A 51 3.28 -17.61 -26.96
N LEU A 52 3.46 -16.30 -27.03
CA LEU A 52 3.56 -15.57 -28.29
C LEU A 52 4.89 -15.85 -28.99
N LEU A 53 5.99 -15.89 -28.24
CA LEU A 53 7.33 -16.23 -28.78
C LEU A 53 7.37 -17.65 -29.36
N ASP A 54 6.60 -18.58 -28.80
CA ASP A 54 6.43 -19.95 -29.26
C ASP A 54 5.66 -20.10 -30.59
N GLY A 55 5.17 -19.01 -31.20
CA GLY A 55 4.50 -19.04 -32.51
C GLY A 55 3.05 -19.55 -32.50
N LYS A 56 2.47 -19.86 -31.33
CA LYS A 56 1.20 -20.60 -31.19
C LYS A 56 -0.08 -19.77 -31.35
N ARG A 57 -0.01 -18.49 -31.76
CA ARG A 57 -1.17 -17.55 -31.72
C ARG A 57 -1.20 -16.61 -32.94
N ASN A 58 -2.40 -16.38 -33.49
CA ASN A 58 -2.67 -15.33 -34.48
C ASN A 58 -2.54 -13.91 -33.85
N TYR A 59 -2.29 -12.89 -34.67
CA TYR A 59 -2.18 -11.46 -34.28
C TYR A 59 -1.06 -11.17 -33.26
N GLN A 60 0.13 -11.72 -33.50
CA GLN A 60 1.26 -11.60 -32.56
C GLN A 60 1.69 -10.17 -32.30
N LYS A 61 1.67 -9.30 -33.33
CA LYS A 61 2.11 -7.91 -33.21
C LYS A 61 1.15 -7.07 -32.37
N GLU A 62 -0.17 -7.13 -32.63
CA GLU A 62 -1.15 -6.38 -31.85
C GLU A 62 -1.18 -6.86 -30.38
N ARG A 63 -1.13 -8.17 -30.15
CA ARG A 63 -1.09 -8.75 -28.80
C ARG A 63 0.16 -8.33 -28.04
N LEU A 64 1.33 -8.32 -28.67
CA LEU A 64 2.57 -7.89 -28.01
C LEU A 64 2.51 -6.42 -27.59
N VAL A 65 1.92 -5.54 -28.42
CA VAL A 65 1.73 -4.12 -28.09
C VAL A 65 0.80 -3.96 -26.88
N TYR A 66 -0.31 -4.70 -26.86
CA TYR A 66 -1.24 -4.72 -25.73
C TYR A 66 -0.57 -5.23 -24.43
N LEU A 67 0.18 -6.33 -24.50
CA LEU A 67 0.90 -6.89 -23.34
C LEU A 67 1.96 -5.93 -22.81
N ARG A 68 2.74 -5.29 -23.69
CA ARG A 68 3.72 -4.25 -23.29
C ARG A 68 3.04 -3.08 -22.60
N HIS A 69 1.89 -2.64 -23.11
CA HIS A 69 1.13 -1.57 -22.48
C HIS A 69 0.70 -1.98 -21.07
N GLN A 70 0.12 -3.17 -20.90
CA GLN A 70 -0.29 -3.66 -19.58
C GLN A 70 0.88 -3.83 -18.61
N LEU A 71 2.04 -4.33 -19.05
CA LEU A 71 3.25 -4.42 -18.21
C LEU A 71 3.70 -3.03 -17.73
N SER A 72 3.65 -2.01 -18.59
CA SER A 72 4.00 -0.64 -18.22
C SER A 72 3.06 -0.07 -17.14
N VAL A 73 1.78 -0.42 -17.20
CA VAL A 73 0.78 -0.06 -16.19
C VAL A 73 1.06 -0.77 -14.87
N GLN A 74 1.30 -2.08 -14.89
CA GLN A 74 1.62 -2.84 -13.66
C GLN A 74 2.90 -2.35 -12.99
N LYS A 75 3.91 -1.97 -13.77
CA LYS A 75 5.13 -1.34 -13.25
C LYS A 75 4.84 -0.05 -12.48
N LYS A 76 4.04 0.86 -13.06
CA LYS A 76 3.66 2.12 -12.39
C LYS A 76 2.92 1.87 -11.09
N ARG A 77 1.99 0.91 -11.09
CA ARG A 77 1.22 0.53 -9.90
C ARG A 77 2.09 -0.07 -8.80
N ALA A 78 3.00 -0.98 -9.17
CA ALA A 78 3.93 -1.60 -8.23
C ALA A 78 4.77 -0.55 -7.50
N VAL A 79 5.30 0.45 -8.22
CA VAL A 79 6.06 1.56 -7.63
C VAL A 79 5.20 2.38 -6.66
N LEU A 80 3.97 2.71 -7.03
CA LEU A 80 3.08 3.50 -6.17
C LEU A 80 2.71 2.75 -4.88
N ILE A 81 2.43 1.46 -4.99
CA ILE A 81 2.15 0.57 -3.85
C ILE A 81 3.37 0.44 -2.94
N GLN A 82 4.56 0.25 -3.52
CA GLN A 82 5.80 0.11 -2.75
C GLN A 82 6.14 1.40 -1.99
N ARG A 83 5.97 2.58 -2.63
CA ARG A 83 6.13 3.87 -1.94
C ARG A 83 5.12 4.05 -0.81
N SER A 84 3.87 3.65 -1.02
CA SER A 84 2.82 3.70 0.01
C SER A 84 3.18 2.83 1.22
N MET A 85 3.65 1.59 0.98
CA MET A 85 4.14 0.70 2.04
C MET A 85 5.28 1.33 2.85
N ALA A 86 6.25 1.96 2.18
CA ALA A 86 7.37 2.61 2.87
C ALA A 86 6.88 3.68 3.87
N PHE A 87 5.91 4.50 3.48
CA PHE A 87 5.30 5.49 4.38
C PHE A 87 4.49 4.84 5.51
N LEU A 88 3.79 3.74 5.27
CA LEU A 88 3.07 3.01 6.32
C LEU A 88 4.02 2.39 7.35
N TYR A 89 5.14 1.80 6.91
CA TYR A 89 6.16 1.28 7.82
C TYR A 89 6.81 2.40 8.62
N LEU A 90 7.07 3.55 8.00
CA LEU A 90 7.62 4.72 8.68
C LEU A 90 6.64 5.29 9.72
N ALA A 91 5.35 5.44 9.37
CA ALA A 91 4.30 5.86 10.30
C ALA A 91 4.19 4.90 11.50
N THR A 92 4.19 3.60 11.23
CA THR A 92 4.15 2.56 12.27
C THR A 92 5.35 2.69 13.22
N SER A 93 6.55 2.86 12.68
CA SER A 93 7.77 3.07 13.47
C SER A 93 7.68 4.33 14.34
N LEU A 94 7.21 5.45 13.79
CA LEU A 94 7.03 6.70 14.55
C LEU A 94 6.00 6.55 15.68
N PHE A 95 4.89 5.85 15.47
CA PHE A 95 3.91 5.61 16.53
C PHE A 95 4.47 4.71 17.64
N ILE A 96 5.26 3.68 17.30
CA ILE A 96 5.95 2.85 18.29
C ILE A 96 6.96 3.68 19.08
N ILE A 97 7.78 4.51 18.41
CA ILE A 97 8.76 5.39 19.06
C ILE A 97 8.06 6.40 19.97
N SER A 98 6.96 7.01 19.51
CA SER A 98 6.16 7.94 20.32
C SER A 98 5.59 7.26 21.56
N SER A 99 5.03 6.05 21.41
CA SER A 99 4.50 5.25 22.53
C SER A 99 5.60 4.92 23.56
N LEU A 100 6.77 4.48 23.09
CA LEU A 100 7.90 4.15 23.96
C LEU A 100 8.46 5.40 24.66
N THR A 101 8.51 6.53 23.96
CA THR A 101 8.98 7.80 24.53
C THR A 101 7.99 8.32 25.59
N LEU A 102 6.69 8.18 25.34
CA LEU A 102 5.65 8.52 26.32
C LEU A 102 5.80 7.65 27.58
N ALA A 103 5.96 6.34 27.43
CA ALA A 103 6.18 5.43 28.56
C ALA A 103 7.44 5.80 29.36
N PHE A 104 8.55 6.11 28.66
CA PHE A 104 9.81 6.48 29.30
C PHE A 104 9.74 7.82 30.05
N THR A 105 9.11 8.84 29.45
CA THR A 105 8.94 10.17 30.08
C THR A 105 8.06 10.09 31.33
N LEU A 106 6.97 9.33 31.30
CA LEU A 106 6.12 9.12 32.48
C LEU A 106 6.83 8.33 33.59
N ALA A 107 7.72 7.39 33.24
CA ALA A 107 8.46 6.58 34.22
C ALA A 107 9.67 7.31 34.85
N PHE A 108 10.42 8.10 34.07
CA PHE A 108 11.71 8.67 34.51
C PHE A 108 11.77 10.20 34.58
N ALA A 109 11.02 10.93 33.72
CA ALA A 109 11.20 12.37 33.53
C ALA A 109 9.87 13.12 33.28
N LYS A 110 9.30 13.67 34.35
CA LYS A 110 7.96 14.31 34.35
C LYS A 110 7.80 15.54 33.45
N ASN A 111 8.89 16.11 32.89
CA ASN A 111 8.88 17.43 32.25
C ASN A 111 9.09 17.45 30.73
N GLN A 112 9.23 16.30 30.05
CA GLN A 112 9.58 16.23 28.62
C GLN A 112 8.55 15.48 27.74
N THR A 113 7.28 15.54 28.10
CA THR A 113 6.18 14.86 27.37
C THR A 113 5.96 15.42 25.96
N TRP A 114 6.34 16.69 25.70
CA TRP A 114 6.16 17.34 24.39
C TRP A 114 6.88 16.61 23.23
N PHE A 115 8.02 15.96 23.51
CA PHE A 115 8.76 15.22 22.48
C PHE A 115 7.94 14.05 21.92
N ALA A 116 7.27 13.29 22.79
CA ALA A 116 6.41 12.18 22.35
C ALA A 116 5.27 12.66 21.45
N THR A 117 4.70 13.85 21.74
CA THR A 117 3.65 14.47 20.93
C THR A 117 4.15 14.86 19.53
N ILE A 118 5.34 15.46 19.41
CA ILE A 118 5.91 15.82 18.10
C ILE A 118 6.11 14.57 17.23
N VAL A 119 6.68 13.51 17.82
CA VAL A 119 6.90 12.23 17.11
C VAL A 119 5.56 11.61 16.69
N ALA A 120 4.52 11.69 17.53
CA ALA A 120 3.17 11.21 17.18
C ALA A 120 2.59 11.96 15.99
N ILE A 121 2.70 13.29 15.97
CA ILE A 121 2.21 14.15 14.89
C ILE A 121 2.92 13.81 13.58
N LEU A 122 4.24 13.65 13.61
CA LEU A 122 5.02 13.21 12.44
C LEU A 122 4.55 11.84 11.92
N GLY A 123 4.26 10.89 12.81
CA GLY A 123 3.66 9.61 12.47
C GLY A 123 2.31 9.77 11.78
N GLY A 124 1.46 10.65 12.30
CA GLY A 124 0.16 10.99 11.73
C GLY A 124 0.25 11.57 10.31
N VAL A 125 1.20 12.49 10.07
CA VAL A 125 1.45 13.05 8.73
C VAL A 125 1.88 11.96 7.76
N CYS A 126 2.76 11.06 8.19
CA CYS A 126 3.21 9.94 7.34
C CYS A 126 2.06 8.97 7.01
N LEU A 127 1.19 8.68 7.98
CA LEU A 127 -0.02 7.88 7.76
C LEU A 127 -0.98 8.57 6.77
N PHE A 128 -1.16 9.88 6.88
CA PHE A 128 -1.99 10.66 5.96
C PHE A 128 -1.44 10.62 4.53
N VAL A 129 -0.13 10.85 4.37
CA VAL A 129 0.54 10.76 3.05
C VAL A 129 0.41 9.36 2.45
N ALA A 130 0.62 8.31 3.25
CA ALA A 130 0.43 6.93 2.80
C ALA A 130 -1.02 6.66 2.34
N SER A 131 -1.99 7.12 3.12
CA SER A 131 -3.42 6.97 2.79
C SER A 131 -3.79 7.71 1.50
N ALA A 132 -3.24 8.92 1.30
CA ALA A 132 -3.44 9.68 0.07
C ALA A 132 -2.85 8.98 -1.17
N LEU A 133 -1.65 8.39 -1.04
CA LEU A 133 -1.04 7.60 -2.12
C LEU A 133 -1.88 6.36 -2.47
N LEU A 134 -2.41 5.65 -1.46
CA LEU A 134 -3.30 4.51 -1.65
C LEU A 134 -4.63 4.92 -2.30
N PHE A 135 -5.16 6.09 -1.95
CA PHE A 135 -6.35 6.64 -2.60
C PHE A 135 -6.10 6.95 -4.08
N TYR A 136 -4.93 7.53 -4.40
CA TYR A 136 -4.51 7.79 -5.77
C TYR A 136 -4.33 6.49 -6.58
N GLU A 137 -3.74 5.45 -5.98
CA GLU A 137 -3.64 4.12 -6.58
C GLU A 137 -5.01 3.53 -6.89
N SER A 138 -5.93 3.62 -5.92
CA SER A 138 -7.30 3.12 -6.06
C SER A 138 -8.04 3.79 -7.21
N ARG A 139 -7.81 5.10 -7.43
CA ARG A 139 -8.38 5.83 -8.56
C ARG A 139 -7.77 5.40 -9.90
N TYR A 140 -6.46 5.17 -9.94
CA TYR A 140 -5.78 4.71 -11.15
C TYR A 140 -6.24 3.31 -11.61
N ASN A 141 -6.69 2.47 -10.67
CA ASN A 141 -7.21 1.14 -10.98
C ASN A 141 -8.48 1.16 -11.85
N LEU A 142 -9.31 2.22 -11.77
CA LEU A 142 -10.53 2.35 -12.59
C LEU A 142 -10.20 2.54 -14.08
N THR A 143 -9.18 3.36 -14.39
CA THR A 143 -8.73 3.58 -15.77
C THR A 143 -8.18 2.30 -16.41
N PHE A 144 -7.55 1.43 -15.61
CA PHE A 144 -7.06 0.14 -16.10
C PHE A 144 -8.18 -0.84 -16.44
N ILE A 145 -9.24 -0.89 -15.63
CA ILE A 145 -10.40 -1.77 -15.88
C ILE A 145 -11.09 -1.39 -17.18
N ASN A 146 -11.38 -0.10 -17.38
CA ASN A 146 -12.01 0.37 -18.63
C ASN A 146 -11.19 -0.03 -19.87
N ARG A 147 -9.85 0.06 -19.79
CA ARG A 147 -8.98 -0.29 -20.92
C ARG A 147 -8.94 -1.79 -21.22
N GLN A 148 -9.13 -2.65 -20.22
CA GLN A 148 -9.30 -4.09 -20.47
C GLN A 148 -10.62 -4.39 -21.16
N ILE A 149 -11.70 -3.72 -20.73
CA ILE A 149 -13.03 -3.89 -21.33
C ILE A 149 -12.97 -3.48 -22.82
N GLU A 150 -12.38 -2.33 -23.14
CA GLU A 150 -12.20 -1.88 -24.53
C GLU A 150 -11.45 -2.90 -25.40
N PHE A 151 -10.42 -3.56 -24.85
CA PHE A 151 -9.66 -4.56 -25.60
C PHE A 151 -10.44 -5.86 -25.82
N VAL A 152 -11.26 -6.28 -24.85
CA VAL A 152 -12.15 -7.44 -25.01
C VAL A 152 -13.20 -7.14 -26.09
N GLU A 153 -13.83 -5.96 -26.04
CA GLU A 153 -14.78 -5.51 -27.06
C GLU A 153 -14.16 -5.38 -28.46
N PHE A 154 -12.88 -5.04 -28.56
CA PHE A 154 -12.15 -5.04 -29.83
C PHE A 154 -11.99 -6.47 -30.37
N LEU A 155 -11.57 -7.41 -29.52
CA LEU A 155 -11.41 -8.81 -29.93
C LEU A 155 -12.75 -9.47 -30.31
N GLU A 156 -13.84 -9.15 -29.62
CA GLU A 156 -15.17 -9.65 -29.96
C GLU A 156 -15.63 -9.17 -31.34
N ARG A 157 -15.40 -7.90 -31.68
CA ARG A 157 -15.74 -7.33 -33.00
C ARG A 157 -14.99 -8.00 -34.14
N GLU A 158 -13.67 -8.17 -33.99
CA GLU A 158 -12.82 -8.83 -34.98
C GLU A 158 -13.17 -10.32 -35.19
N LEU A 159 -13.77 -10.95 -34.19
CA LEU A 159 -14.24 -12.34 -34.29
C LEU A 159 -15.60 -12.45 -34.99
N GLN A 160 -16.44 -11.42 -34.89
CA GLN A 160 -17.75 -11.35 -35.57
C GLN A 160 -17.66 -10.93 -37.04
N GLU A 161 -16.61 -10.21 -37.44
CA GLU A 161 -16.36 -9.84 -38.85
C GLU A 161 -15.74 -10.98 -39.68
N LYS A 162 -15.49 -12.15 -39.06
CA LYS A 162 -14.87 -13.33 -39.69
C LYS A 162 -15.83 -14.48 -39.87
#